data_AF-A0AAX2JIE3-F1
#
_entry.id   AF-A0AAX2JIE3-F1
#
_cell.length_a   1.000
_cell.length_b   1.000
_cell.length_c   1.000
_cell.angle_alpha   90.00
_cell.angle_beta   90.00
_cell.angle_gamma   90.00
#
_symmetry.space_group_name_H-M   'P 1'
#
loop_
_entity.id
_entity.type
_entity.pdbx_description
1 polymer ?
#
loop_
_entity_poly.entity_id
_entity_poly.type
_entity_poly.pdbx_seq_one_letter_code
_entity_poly.pdbx_strand_id
1 'polypeptide(L)'
;MLVLKILGVIAIIIGIISVVDILNQKCIEKFQVPLFSKGSASATFIAAICLFAGLLWYQEALKSKGDTLNGIVLLVLGGIITIGVLISSYRKTNIIFGTLAAVIHIFLLILMTYIGIPLFIIYVIGSIILIFSSKPVYVVNK
;
A
#
# COMPACT_ATOMS: atom_id res chain seq x y z
N MET A 1 13.91 -6.73 26.06
CA MET A 1 14.61 -7.72 25.23
C MET A 1 14.25 -7.50 23.77
N LEU A 2 15.23 -7.04 22.96
CA LEU A 2 15.04 -6.62 21.55
C LEU A 2 14.52 -7.78 20.66
N VAL A 3 15.03 -8.99 20.90
CA VAL A 3 14.62 -10.22 20.19
C VAL A 3 13.13 -10.54 20.40
N LEU A 4 12.62 -10.45 21.63
CA LEU A 4 11.22 -10.73 21.93
C LEU A 4 10.27 -9.70 21.27
N LYS A 5 10.71 -8.44 21.16
CA LYS A 5 9.97 -7.40 20.43
C LYS A 5 9.90 -7.70 18.92
N ILE A 6 11.02 -8.11 18.31
CA ILE A 6 11.05 -8.51 16.90
C ILE A 6 10.14 -9.72 16.65
N LEU A 7 10.24 -10.76 17.49
CA LEU A 7 9.40 -11.96 17.38
C LEU A 7 7.92 -11.62 17.54
N GLY A 8 7.57 -10.72 18.45
CA GLY A 8 6.20 -10.24 18.62
C GLY A 8 5.66 -9.56 17.35
N VAL A 9 6.46 -8.70 16.70
CA VAL A 9 6.07 -8.05 15.43
C VAL A 9 5.88 -9.09 14.32
N ILE A 10 6.79 -10.06 14.19
CA ILE A 10 6.70 -11.12 13.19
C ILE A 10 5.42 -11.95 13.41
N ALA A 11 5.12 -12.32 14.66
CA ALA A 11 3.91 -13.06 14.99
C ALA A 11 2.64 -12.31 14.61
N ILE A 12 2.60 -10.98 14.84
CA ILE A 12 1.48 -10.13 14.41
C ILE A 12 1.34 -10.14 12.88
N ILE A 13 2.44 -10.01 12.13
CA ILE A 13 2.42 -10.03 10.67
C ILE A 13 1.88 -11.36 10.15
N ILE A 14 2.37 -12.49 10.69
CA ILE A 14 1.90 -13.82 10.33
C ILE A 14 0.41 -13.98 10.64
N GLY A 15 -0.04 -13.48 11.79
CA GLY A 15 -1.46 -13.48 12.15
C GLY A 15 -2.32 -12.72 11.15
N ILE A 16 -1.88 -11.52 10.74
CA ILE A 16 -2.59 -10.71 9.73
C ILE A 16 -2.66 -11.45 8.39
N ILE A 17 -1.55 -12.00 7.91
CA ILE A 17 -1.51 -12.77 6.65
C ILE A 17 -2.47 -13.95 6.72
N SER A 18 -2.44 -14.71 7.82
CA SER A 18 -3.30 -15.88 8.02
C SER A 18 -4.79 -15.51 8.01
N VAL A 19 -5.16 -14.40 8.66
CA VAL A 19 -6.55 -13.91 8.64
C VAL A 19 -6.98 -13.52 7.23
N VAL A 20 -6.13 -12.81 6.49
CA VAL A 20 -6.42 -12.44 5.10
C VAL A 20 -6.60 -13.68 4.23
N ASP A 21 -5.74 -14.69 4.35
CA ASP A 21 -5.83 -15.92 3.57
C ASP A 21 -7.10 -16.72 3.88
N ILE A 22 -7.46 -16.86 5.16
CA ILE A 22 -8.71 -17.53 5.56
C ILE A 22 -9.92 -16.80 4.97
N LEU A 23 -9.94 -15.47 5.02
CA LEU A 23 -11.03 -14.68 4.44
C LEU A 23 -11.07 -14.80 2.92
N ASN A 24 -9.91 -14.85 2.27
CA ASN A 24 -9.81 -15.01 0.83
C ASN A 24 -10.30 -16.39 0.39
N GLN A 25 -9.92 -17.46 1.09
CA GLN A 25 -10.40 -18.83 0.84
C GLN A 25 -11.93 -18.91 1.00
N LYS A 26 -12.49 -18.39 2.10
CA LYS A 26 -13.94 -18.35 2.30
C LYS A 26 -14.67 -17.57 1.19
N CYS A 27 -14.05 -16.51 0.67
CA CYS A 27 -14.61 -15.73 -0.42
C CYS A 27 -14.55 -16.51 -1.75
N ILE A 28 -13.45 -17.20 -2.03
CA ILE A 28 -13.29 -18.05 -3.22
C ILE A 28 -14.29 -19.20 -3.20
N GLU A 29 -14.43 -19.90 -2.07
CA GLU A 29 -15.38 -21.00 -1.92
C GLU A 29 -16.82 -20.54 -2.20
N LYS A 30 -17.21 -19.37 -1.69
CA LYS A 30 -18.58 -18.88 -1.74
C LYS A 30 -18.95 -18.11 -3.01
N PHE A 31 -18.02 -17.33 -3.55
CA PHE A 31 -18.27 -16.39 -4.66
C PHE A 31 -17.40 -16.67 -5.89
N GLN A 32 -16.51 -17.67 -5.84
CA GLN A 32 -15.57 -18.01 -6.93
C GLN A 32 -14.67 -16.83 -7.33
N VAL A 33 -14.53 -15.85 -6.44
CA VAL A 33 -13.69 -14.66 -6.63
C VAL A 33 -12.84 -14.42 -5.38
N PRO A 34 -11.55 -14.05 -5.56
CA PRO A 34 -10.73 -13.64 -4.43
C PRO A 34 -11.19 -12.30 -3.87
N LEU A 35 -11.24 -12.20 -2.54
CA LEU A 35 -11.47 -10.95 -1.82
C LEU A 35 -10.33 -9.97 -2.07
N PHE A 36 -9.09 -10.49 -2.08
CA PHE A 36 -7.86 -9.76 -2.40
C PHE A 36 -7.22 -10.35 -3.65
N SER A 37 -7.30 -9.60 -4.75
CA SER A 37 -6.68 -9.97 -6.02
C SER A 37 -5.44 -9.13 -6.30
N LYS A 38 -4.56 -9.59 -7.18
CA LYS A 38 -3.43 -8.77 -7.67
C LYS A 38 -3.91 -7.42 -8.25
N GLY A 39 -5.08 -7.41 -8.90
CA GLY A 39 -5.70 -6.20 -9.45
C GLY A 39 -6.15 -5.22 -8.36
N SER A 40 -6.86 -5.69 -7.34
CA SER A 40 -7.29 -4.81 -6.23
C SER A 40 -6.12 -4.35 -5.37
N ALA A 41 -5.10 -5.19 -5.17
CA ALA A 41 -3.88 -4.82 -4.47
C ALA A 41 -3.07 -3.73 -5.20
N SER A 42 -2.84 -3.91 -6.51
CA SER A 42 -2.14 -2.90 -7.32
C SER A 42 -2.92 -1.59 -7.42
N ALA A 43 -4.25 -1.64 -7.59
CA ALA A 43 -5.09 -0.45 -7.56
C ALA A 43 -5.02 0.28 -6.20
N THR A 44 -5.03 -0.46 -5.09
CA THR A 44 -4.89 0.12 -3.74
C THR A 44 -3.51 0.76 -3.56
N PHE A 45 -2.46 0.14 -4.09
CA PHE A 45 -1.10 0.70 -4.06
C PHE A 45 -0.99 1.99 -4.88
N ILE A 46 -1.53 2.02 -6.10
CA ILE A 46 -1.58 3.22 -6.93
C ILE A 46 -2.38 4.33 -6.23
N ALA A 47 -3.53 4.00 -5.65
CA ALA A 47 -4.33 4.94 -4.88
C ALA A 47 -3.53 5.51 -3.68
N ALA A 48 -2.79 4.67 -2.96
CA ALA A 48 -1.94 5.11 -1.85
C ALA A 48 -0.84 6.08 -2.30
N ILE A 49 -0.19 5.83 -3.46
CA ILE A 49 0.79 6.74 -4.04
C ILE A 49 0.13 8.08 -4.37
N CYS A 50 -1.01 8.07 -5.07
CA CYS A 50 -1.72 9.28 -5.44
C CYS A 50 -2.14 10.09 -4.20
N LEU A 51 -2.67 9.43 -3.17
CA LEU A 51 -3.07 10.08 -1.92
C LEU A 51 -1.87 10.65 -1.16
N PHE A 52 -0.79 9.89 -1.04
CA PHE A 52 0.43 10.33 -0.35
C PHE A 52 1.08 11.52 -1.07
N ALA A 53 1.32 11.39 -2.37
CA ALA A 53 1.93 12.45 -3.17
C ALA A 53 1.02 13.69 -3.24
N GLY A 54 -0.29 13.49 -3.41
CA GLY A 54 -1.27 14.57 -3.40
C GLY A 54 -1.30 15.33 -2.08
N LEU A 55 -1.25 14.61 -0.95
CA LEU A 55 -1.20 15.22 0.38
C LEU A 55 0.07 16.03 0.60
N LEU A 56 1.24 15.48 0.23
CA LEU A 56 2.52 16.20 0.33
C LEU A 56 2.51 17.47 -0.52
N TRP A 57 2.06 17.36 -1.77
CA TRP A 57 1.99 18.51 -2.68
C TRP A 57 1.04 19.58 -2.14
N TYR A 58 -0.15 19.18 -1.72
CA TYR A 58 -1.15 20.10 -1.18
C TYR A 58 -0.63 20.86 0.04
N GLN A 59 0.00 20.14 0.98
CA GLN A 59 0.57 20.77 2.18
C GLN A 59 1.72 21.73 1.85
N GLU A 60 2.57 21.39 0.88
CA GLU A 60 3.68 22.25 0.48
C GLU A 60 3.19 23.50 -0.28
N ALA A 61 2.21 23.35 -1.15
CA ALA A 61 1.56 24.47 -1.84
C ALA A 61 0.89 25.43 -0.86
N LEU A 62 0.24 24.93 0.20
CA LEU A 62 -0.33 25.78 1.25
C LEU A 62 0.74 26.60 1.99
N LYS A 63 1.91 26.01 2.30
CA LYS A 63 3.00 26.70 2.98
C LYS A 63 3.67 27.75 2.09
N SER A 64 3.90 27.41 0.83
CA SER A 64 4.57 28.26 -0.15
C SER A 64 3.65 29.28 -0.84
N LYS A 65 2.34 29.27 -0.52
CA LYS A 65 1.29 30.00 -1.27
C LYS A 65 1.30 29.69 -2.78
N GLY A 66 1.66 28.46 -3.11
CA GLY A 66 1.70 27.94 -4.47
C GLY A 66 0.36 27.36 -4.94
N ASP A 67 0.38 26.76 -6.12
CA ASP A 67 -0.81 26.12 -6.71
C ASP A 67 -1.14 24.78 -6.02
N THR A 68 -2.33 24.72 -5.43
CA THR A 68 -2.86 23.54 -4.73
C THR A 68 -3.56 22.55 -5.67
N LEU A 69 -3.86 22.95 -6.91
CA LEU A 69 -4.67 22.17 -7.85
C LEU A 69 -4.05 20.80 -8.12
N ASN A 70 -2.72 20.73 -8.31
CA ASN A 70 -2.03 19.46 -8.55
C ASN A 70 -2.20 18.47 -7.38
N GLY A 71 -2.09 18.97 -6.15
CA GLY A 71 -2.33 18.16 -4.94
C GLY A 71 -3.77 17.65 -4.87
N ILE A 72 -4.74 18.54 -5.14
CA ILE A 72 -6.16 18.18 -5.16
C ILE A 72 -6.46 17.15 -6.25
N VAL A 73 -5.93 17.31 -7.46
CA VAL A 73 -6.13 16.37 -8.58
C VAL A 73 -5.63 14.97 -8.20
N LEU A 74 -4.44 14.87 -7.59
CA LEU A 74 -3.89 13.60 -7.13
C LEU A 74 -4.73 12.98 -6.01
N LEU A 75 -5.20 13.78 -5.05
CA LEU A 75 -6.09 13.31 -3.98
C LEU A 75 -7.40 12.77 -4.53
N VAL A 76 -8.03 13.49 -5.47
CA VAL A 76 -9.27 13.07 -6.13
C VAL A 76 -9.06 11.80 -6.95
N LEU A 77 -7.96 11.71 -7.70
CA LEU A 77 -7.62 10.52 -8.47
C LEU A 77 -7.46 9.29 -7.56
N GLY A 78 -6.72 9.44 -6.45
CA GLY A 78 -6.57 8.38 -5.44
C GLY A 78 -7.93 7.95 -4.87
N GLY A 79 -8.77 8.92 -4.52
CA GLY A 79 -10.13 8.67 -4.03
C GLY A 79 -11.02 7.91 -5.02
N ILE A 80 -11.00 8.29 -6.31
CA ILE A 80 -11.76 7.60 -7.37
C ILE A 80 -11.31 6.14 -7.51
N ILE A 81 -10.00 5.88 -7.50
CA ILE A 81 -9.47 4.52 -7.58
C ILE A 81 -9.93 3.70 -6.37
N THR A 82 -9.84 4.26 -5.16
CA THR A 82 -10.33 3.61 -3.94
C THR A 82 -11.82 3.27 -4.06
N ILE A 83 -12.67 4.21 -4.46
CA ILE A 83 -14.10 3.98 -4.66
C ILE A 83 -14.33 2.86 -5.69
N GLY A 84 -13.58 2.84 -6.79
CA GLY A 84 -13.65 1.79 -7.80
C GLY A 84 -13.33 0.39 -7.24
N VAL A 85 -12.31 0.28 -6.38
CA VAL A 85 -11.97 -0.97 -5.68
C VAL A 85 -13.13 -1.41 -4.78
N LEU A 86 -13.69 -0.49 -3.99
CA LEU A 86 -14.81 -0.78 -3.10
C LEU A 86 -16.05 -1.26 -3.88
N ILE A 87 -16.44 -0.54 -4.93
CA ILE A 87 -17.57 -0.92 -5.80
C ILE A 87 -17.34 -2.30 -6.41
N SER A 88 -16.12 -2.60 -6.88
CA SER A 88 -15.78 -3.92 -7.40
C SER A 88 -15.98 -5.01 -6.33
N SER A 89 -15.62 -4.77 -5.07
CA SER A 89 -15.83 -5.72 -3.99
C SER A 89 -17.32 -5.99 -3.73
N TYR A 90 -18.16 -4.95 -3.69
CA TYR A 90 -19.61 -5.10 -3.52
C TYR A 90 -20.29 -5.75 -4.72
N ARG A 91 -19.81 -5.53 -5.95
CA ARG A 91 -20.39 -6.14 -7.16
C ARG A 91 -20.11 -7.64 -7.25
N LYS A 92 -18.98 -8.10 -6.71
CA LYS A 92 -18.53 -9.49 -6.79
C LYS A 92 -18.96 -10.35 -5.60
N THR A 93 -19.51 -9.73 -4.54
CA THR A 93 -19.85 -10.42 -3.28
C THR A 93 -21.20 -9.94 -2.74
N ASN A 94 -21.64 -10.47 -1.60
CA ASN A 94 -22.84 -9.96 -0.91
C ASN A 94 -22.49 -8.76 0.00
N ILE A 95 -23.50 -8.10 0.58
CA ILE A 95 -23.28 -6.89 1.39
C ILE A 95 -22.36 -7.12 2.60
N ILE A 96 -22.42 -8.30 3.24
CA ILE A 96 -21.61 -8.63 4.41
C ILE A 96 -20.14 -8.77 4.02
N PHE A 97 -19.84 -9.59 3.01
CA PHE A 97 -18.47 -9.82 2.55
C PHE A 97 -17.91 -8.57 1.85
N GLY A 98 -18.74 -7.83 1.12
CA GLY A 98 -18.37 -6.55 0.50
C GLY A 98 -17.99 -5.50 1.55
N THR A 99 -18.74 -5.41 2.65
CA THR A 99 -18.42 -4.50 3.77
C THR A 99 -17.12 -4.90 4.45
N LEU A 100 -16.93 -6.20 4.70
CA LEU A 100 -15.68 -6.71 5.27
C LEU A 100 -14.49 -6.40 4.36
N ALA A 101 -14.62 -6.66 3.05
CA ALA A 101 -13.60 -6.32 2.07
C ALA A 101 -13.30 -4.81 2.09
N ALA A 102 -14.34 -3.98 2.14
CA ALA A 102 -14.21 -2.53 2.14
C ALA A 102 -13.41 -2.03 3.34
N VAL A 103 -13.73 -2.52 4.55
CA VAL A 103 -13.00 -2.19 5.77
C VAL A 103 -11.53 -2.57 5.65
N ILE A 104 -11.22 -3.77 5.15
CA ILE A 104 -9.83 -4.22 5.01
C ILE A 104 -9.09 -3.40 3.94
N HIS A 105 -9.71 -3.10 2.80
CA HIS A 105 -9.09 -2.28 1.76
C HIS A 105 -8.83 -0.84 2.24
N ILE A 106 -9.75 -0.24 2.99
CA ILE A 106 -9.55 1.10 3.58
C ILE A 106 -8.42 1.04 4.62
N PHE A 107 -8.42 0.03 5.49
CA PHE A 107 -7.34 -0.15 6.47
C PHE A 107 -5.97 -0.28 5.79
N LEU A 108 -5.87 -1.12 4.77
CA LEU A 108 -4.64 -1.31 3.99
C LEU A 108 -4.24 -0.05 3.23
N LEU A 109 -5.20 0.70 2.69
CA LEU A 109 -4.95 1.97 2.02
C LEU A 109 -4.30 2.98 2.98
N ILE A 110 -4.86 3.14 4.19
CA ILE A 110 -4.32 4.04 5.22
C ILE A 110 -2.92 3.58 5.61
N LEU A 111 -2.77 2.29 5.93
CA LEU A 111 -1.48 1.71 6.30
C LEU A 111 -0.42 1.92 5.21
N MET A 112 -0.78 1.69 3.96
CA MET A 112 0.12 1.86 2.82
C MET A 112 0.46 3.34 2.60
N THR A 113 -0.53 4.24 2.66
CA THR A 113 -0.32 5.68 2.44
C THR A 113 0.64 6.29 3.47
N TYR A 114 0.47 5.97 4.76
CA TYR A 114 1.24 6.63 5.83
C TYR A 114 2.50 5.87 6.26
N ILE A 115 2.58 4.57 6.05
CA ILE A 115 3.71 3.75 6.49
C ILE A 115 4.39 3.09 5.29
N GLY A 116 3.61 2.41 4.44
CA GLY A 116 4.15 1.61 3.34
C GLY A 116 4.92 2.42 2.29
N ILE A 117 4.32 3.49 1.75
CA ILE A 117 4.95 4.35 0.74
C ILE A 117 6.19 5.05 1.30
N PRO A 118 6.18 5.67 2.50
CA PRO A 118 7.40 6.21 3.09
C PRO A 118 8.52 5.19 3.27
N LEU A 119 8.22 3.99 3.79
CA LEU A 119 9.22 2.93 3.93
C LEU A 119 9.76 2.46 2.58
N PHE A 120 8.90 2.37 1.57
CA PHE A 120 9.31 2.03 0.20
C PHE A 120 10.25 3.09 -0.38
N ILE A 121 9.97 4.38 -0.18
CA ILE A 121 10.85 5.48 -0.61
C ILE A 121 12.22 5.37 0.08
N ILE A 122 12.25 5.15 1.40
CA ILE A 122 13.49 4.96 2.16
C ILE A 122 14.29 3.77 1.62
N TYR A 123 13.62 2.65 1.35
CA TYR A 123 14.24 1.46 0.78
C TYR A 123 14.86 1.72 -0.61
N VAL A 124 14.16 2.43 -1.49
CA VAL A 124 14.66 2.77 -2.83
C VAL A 124 15.89 3.69 -2.73
N ILE A 125 15.82 4.75 -1.91
CA ILE A 125 16.94 5.67 -1.71
C ILE A 125 18.15 4.94 -1.13
N GLY A 126 17.95 4.10 -0.10
CA GLY A 126 19.01 3.31 0.51
C GLY A 126 19.67 2.36 -0.49
N SER A 127 18.87 1.71 -1.33
CA SER A 127 19.36 0.80 -2.38
C SER A 127 20.20 1.55 -3.43
N ILE A 128 19.78 2.74 -3.84
CA ILE A 128 20.53 3.62 -4.75
C ILE A 128 21.89 3.99 -4.14
N ILE A 129 21.91 4.43 -2.88
CA ILE A 129 23.15 4.80 -2.19
C ILE A 129 24.14 3.62 -2.13
N LEU A 130 23.66 2.41 -1.83
CA LEU A 130 24.49 1.21 -1.78
C LEU A 130 25.12 0.86 -3.14
N ILE A 131 24.34 0.97 -4.22
CA ILE A 131 24.84 0.73 -5.58
C ILE A 131 25.98 1.72 -5.89
N PHE A 132 25.81 3.01 -5.61
CA PHE A 132 26.83 4.02 -5.87
C PHE A 132 28.02 3.98 -4.89
N SER A 133 27.85 3.38 -3.71
CA SER A 133 28.93 3.21 -2.73
C SER A 133 29.81 1.99 -3.01
N SER A 134 29.45 1.17 -4.00
CA SER A 134 30.22 0.00 -4.44
C SER A 134 31.51 0.46 -5.13
N LYS A 135 32.69 0.28 -4.51
CA LYS A 135 33.98 0.56 -5.17
C LYS A 135 34.24 -0.46 -6.29
N PRO A 136 34.80 -0.05 -7.45
CA PRO A 136 35.18 -0.99 -8.49
C PRO A 136 36.24 -1.96 -7.98
N VAL A 137 36.02 -3.27 -8.16
CA VAL A 137 37.02 -4.30 -7.91
C VAL A 137 38.00 -4.27 -9.07
N TYR A 138 39.18 -3.69 -8.85
CA TYR A 138 40.27 -3.78 -9.82
C TYR A 138 40.80 -5.22 -9.83
N VAL A 139 40.63 -5.92 -10.95
CA VAL A 139 41.27 -7.23 -11.17
C VAL A 139 42.75 -6.95 -11.45
N VAL A 140 43.59 -7.11 -10.43
CA VAL A 140 45.04 -6.79 -10.51
C VAL A 140 45.87 -7.87 -11.21
N ASN A 141 45.25 -8.97 -11.68
CA ASN A 141 45.98 -10.07 -12.31
C ASN A 141 45.41 -10.39 -13.70
N LYS A 142 46.13 -9.97 -14.74
CA LYS A 142 46.05 -10.49 -16.10
C LYS A 142 47.44 -10.88 -16.55
#